data_AF-A0AB74DZG7-F1
#
_entry.id   AF-A0AB74DZG7-F1
#
_cell.length_a   1.000
_cell.length_b   1.000
_cell.length_c   1.000
_cell.angle_alpha   90.00
_cell.angle_beta   90.00
_cell.angle_gamma   90.00
#
_symmetry.space_group_name_H-M   'P 1'
#
loop_
_entity.id
_entity.type
_entity.pdbx_description
1 polymer ?
#
loop_
_entity_poly.entity_id
_entity_poly.type
_entity_poly.pdbx_seq_one_letter_code
_entity_poly.pdbx_strand_id
1 'polypeptide(L)'
;IYDEVHLLPAPVFRMTADLQARRRLGLAATLVREDGHEDDVFTLIGPKRYDAPWKEIEAQGWIAPADCVEVRVSLSESDRMACAMAEPDVRYRMAATLPIKNKVVRDLVERHRGQPTLVIGQYVDQLE
;
A
#
# COMPACT_ATOMS: atom_id res chain seq x y z
N ILE A 1 22.22 -10.60 3.62
CA ILE A 1 21.24 -10.29 2.55
C ILE A 1 20.03 -9.73 3.27
N TYR A 2 19.47 -8.64 2.79
CA TYR A 2 18.32 -7.97 3.39
C TYR A 2 17.18 -8.00 2.38
N ASP A 3 16.01 -8.43 2.85
CA ASP A 3 14.77 -8.41 2.09
C ASP A 3 13.92 -7.23 2.57
N GLU A 4 13.08 -6.68 1.70
CA GLU A 4 12.30 -5.47 1.91
C GLU A 4 13.11 -4.31 2.51
N VAL A 5 14.21 -3.96 1.84
CA VAL A 5 15.20 -3.01 2.38
C VAL A 5 14.69 -1.60 2.67
N HIS A 6 13.52 -1.24 2.14
CA HIS A 6 12.84 0.00 2.48
C HIS A 6 12.45 0.07 3.97
N LEU A 7 12.44 -1.06 4.70
CA LEU A 7 12.19 -1.14 6.14
C LEU A 7 13.43 -0.91 7.00
N LEU A 8 14.64 -1.03 6.44
CA LEU A 8 15.91 -0.93 7.18
C LEU A 8 16.14 0.38 7.94
N PRO A 9 15.66 1.55 7.48
CA PRO A 9 15.82 2.79 8.22
C PRO A 9 15.12 2.78 9.59
N ALA A 10 14.17 1.87 9.81
CA ALA A 10 13.52 1.75 11.12
C ALA A 10 14.54 1.30 12.20
N PRO A 11 14.47 1.86 13.43
CA PRO A 11 15.48 1.67 14.47
C PRO A 11 15.83 0.22 14.79
N VAL A 12 14.84 -0.67 14.78
CA VAL A 12 15.01 -2.10 15.08
C VAL A 12 15.86 -2.79 14.01
N PHE A 13 15.64 -2.47 12.74
CA PHE A 13 16.34 -3.10 11.63
C PHE A 13 17.73 -2.51 11.41
N ARG A 14 17.94 -1.23 11.78
CA ARG A 14 19.25 -0.57 11.67
C ARG A 14 20.35 -1.28 12.46
N MET A 15 20.04 -1.89 13.60
CA MET A 15 21.02 -2.63 14.42
C MET A 15 21.70 -3.77 13.64
N THR A 16 20.99 -4.38 12.70
CA THR A 16 21.56 -5.45 11.86
C THR A 16 22.58 -4.91 10.87
N ALA A 17 22.49 -3.62 10.49
CA ALA A 17 23.45 -2.95 9.64
C ALA A 17 24.79 -2.64 10.35
N ASP A 18 24.88 -2.78 11.68
CA ASP A 18 26.14 -2.67 12.42
C ASP A 18 26.94 -3.98 12.40
N LEU A 19 26.32 -5.09 11.99
CA LEU A 19 27.02 -6.36 11.81
C LEU A 19 28.11 -6.22 10.74
N GLN A 20 29.32 -6.60 11.13
CA GLN A 20 30.50 -6.55 10.27
C GLN A 20 30.31 -7.50 9.08
N ALA A 21 30.33 -6.94 7.87
CA ALA A 21 30.18 -7.71 6.64
C ALA A 21 30.99 -7.06 5.51
N ARG A 22 31.65 -7.87 4.70
CA ARG A 22 32.41 -7.40 3.53
C ARG A 22 31.52 -7.03 2.34
N ARG A 23 30.33 -7.62 2.24
CA ARG A 23 29.37 -7.40 1.15
C ARG A 23 27.95 -7.43 1.70
N ARG A 24 27.10 -6.56 1.17
CA ARG A 24 25.67 -6.47 1.48
C ARG A 24 24.88 -6.53 0.17
N LEU A 25 23.71 -7.15 0.23
CA LEU A 25 22.75 -7.22 -0.87
C LEU A 25 21.40 -6.86 -0.28
N GLY A 26 20.76 -5.86 -0.87
CA GLY A 26 19.40 -5.45 -0.55
C GLY A 26 18.45 -5.80 -1.68
N LEU A 27 17.32 -6.39 -1.33
CA LEU A 27 16.21 -6.71 -2.21
C LEU A 27 15.01 -5.86 -1.80
N ALA A 28 14.34 -5.23 -2.76
CA ALA A 28 13.10 -4.50 -2.55
C ALA A 28 12.31 -4.46 -3.86
N ALA A 29 11.00 -4.65 -3.77
CA ALA A 29 10.09 -4.42 -4.89
C ALA A 29 9.78 -2.92 -5.07
N THR A 30 9.76 -2.16 -3.97
CA THR A 30 9.50 -0.72 -3.96
C THR A 30 10.55 -0.01 -3.11
N LEU A 31 11.19 1.02 -3.68
CA LEU A 31 12.17 1.85 -2.97
C LEU A 31 11.63 3.25 -2.60
N VAL A 32 10.44 3.60 -3.07
CA VAL A 32 9.82 4.89 -2.79
C VAL A 32 9.27 4.89 -1.37
N ARG A 33 9.61 5.91 -0.59
CA ARG A 33 9.07 6.13 0.76
C ARG A 33 8.33 7.46 0.81
N GLU A 34 7.23 7.50 1.55
CA GLU A 34 6.44 8.73 1.72
C GLU A 34 7.17 9.79 2.56
N ASP A 35 8.16 9.38 3.37
CA ASP A 35 8.96 10.26 4.22
C ASP A 35 10.20 10.83 3.52
N GLY A 36 10.46 10.45 2.26
CA GLY A 36 11.62 10.93 1.48
C GLY A 36 12.97 10.44 1.99
N HIS A 37 12.98 9.47 2.91
CA HIS A 37 14.19 8.92 3.52
C HIS A 37 14.66 7.62 2.85
N GLU A 38 14.39 7.44 1.56
CA GLU A 38 14.94 6.31 0.78
C GLU A 38 16.47 6.30 0.74
N ASP A 39 17.10 7.48 0.80
CA ASP A 39 18.56 7.63 0.74
C ASP A 39 19.30 7.02 1.94
N ASP A 40 18.61 6.85 3.07
CA ASP A 40 19.16 6.19 4.25
C ASP A 40 19.49 4.72 3.97
N VAL A 41 18.72 4.06 3.08
CA VAL A 41 19.00 2.69 2.64
C VAL A 41 20.33 2.63 1.89
N PHE A 42 20.63 3.64 1.05
CA PHE A 42 21.89 3.71 0.32
C PHE A 42 23.09 3.89 1.22
N THR A 43 22.92 4.60 2.34
CA THR A 43 23.98 4.75 3.35
C THR A 43 24.25 3.43 4.08
N LEU A 44 23.21 2.62 4.34
CA LEU A 44 23.34 1.37 5.11
C LEU A 44 23.82 0.19 4.27
N ILE A 45 23.39 0.07 3.01
CA ILE A 45 23.69 -1.07 2.13
C ILE A 45 24.63 -0.71 0.99
N GLY A 46 24.52 0.51 0.46
CA GLY A 46 25.17 0.95 -0.76
C GLY A 46 24.17 1.36 -1.85
N PRO A 47 24.65 1.90 -2.97
CA PRO A 47 23.81 2.48 -4.02
C PRO A 47 22.98 1.42 -4.76
N LYS A 48 21.85 1.84 -5.34
CA LYS A 48 21.05 1.00 -6.24
C LYS A 48 21.90 0.49 -7.40
N ARG A 49 22.01 -0.84 -7.54
CA ARG A 49 22.82 -1.50 -8.57
C ARG A 49 22.03 -1.89 -9.81
N TYR A 50 20.75 -2.17 -9.64
CA TYR A 50 19.85 -2.62 -10.69
C TYR A 50 18.43 -2.19 -10.33
N ASP A 51 17.63 -1.88 -11.34
CA ASP A 51 16.21 -1.57 -11.24
C ASP A 51 15.52 -2.10 -12.49
N ALA A 52 14.34 -2.67 -12.31
CA ALA A 52 13.55 -3.24 -13.40
C ALA A 52 12.14 -2.62 -13.34
N PRO A 53 11.79 -1.74 -14.28
CA PRO A 53 10.46 -1.14 -14.30
C PRO A 53 9.39 -2.21 -14.48
N TRP A 54 8.39 -2.23 -13.61
CA TRP A 54 7.33 -3.25 -13.64
C TRP A 54 6.60 -3.30 -14.99
N LYS A 55 6.43 -2.16 -15.68
CA LYS A 55 5.82 -2.08 -17.02
C LYS A 55 6.61 -2.84 -18.09
N GLU A 56 7.93 -2.88 -17.99
CA GLU A 56 8.76 -3.65 -18.92
C GLU A 56 8.63 -5.16 -18.66
N ILE A 57 8.55 -5.55 -17.37
CA ILE A 57 8.33 -6.93 -16.95
C ILE A 57 6.94 -7.40 -17.38
N GLU A 58 5.92 -6.55 -17.27
CA GLU A 58 4.55 -6.77 -17.75
C GLU A 58 4.52 -6.96 -19.28
N ALA A 59 5.17 -6.06 -20.04
CA ALA A 59 5.22 -6.13 -21.50
C ALA A 59 5.95 -7.39 -22.01
N GLN A 60 6.87 -7.95 -21.23
CA GLN A 60 7.56 -9.21 -21.53
C GLN A 60 6.73 -10.45 -21.17
N GLY A 61 5.58 -10.29 -20.49
CA GLY A 61 4.69 -11.38 -20.11
C GLY A 61 5.10 -12.15 -18.85
N TRP A 62 6.03 -11.61 -18.04
CA TRP A 62 6.45 -12.25 -16.79
C TRP A 62 5.48 -12.01 -15.63
N ILE A 63 4.74 -10.90 -15.66
CA ILE A 63 3.71 -10.56 -14.67
C ILE A 63 2.38 -10.28 -15.36
N ALA A 64 1.28 -10.51 -14.64
CA ALA A 64 -0.06 -10.25 -15.14
C ALA A 64 -0.33 -8.75 -15.27
N PRO A 65 -1.05 -8.30 -16.32
CA PRO A 65 -1.44 -6.91 -16.43
C PRO A 65 -2.46 -6.52 -15.36
N ALA A 66 -2.39 -5.26 -14.93
CA ALA A 66 -3.24 -4.73 -13.85
C ALA A 66 -4.06 -3.52 -14.32
N ASP A 67 -5.39 -3.66 -14.28
CA ASP A 67 -6.33 -2.56 -14.51
C ASP A 67 -6.69 -1.88 -13.18
N CYS A 68 -6.18 -0.68 -12.95
CA CYS A 68 -6.45 0.11 -11.76
C CYS A 68 -7.62 1.07 -11.99
N VAL A 69 -8.72 0.91 -11.24
CA VAL A 69 -9.94 1.74 -11.37
C VAL A 69 -10.28 2.40 -10.05
N GLU A 70 -10.38 3.74 -10.04
CA GLU A 70 -10.87 4.51 -8.89
C GLU A 70 -12.41 4.60 -8.94
N VAL A 71 -13.10 4.00 -7.96
CA VAL A 71 -14.56 4.07 -7.84
C VAL A 71 -14.95 5.11 -6.79
N ARG A 72 -15.48 6.26 -7.26
CA ARG A 72 -15.95 7.33 -6.36
C ARG A 72 -17.39 7.11 -5.94
N VAL A 73 -17.60 6.95 -4.64
CA VAL A 73 -18.94 6.75 -4.04
C VAL A 73 -19.50 8.09 -3.56
N SER A 74 -20.64 8.48 -4.12
CA SER A 74 -21.33 9.69 -3.68
C SER A 74 -22.04 9.45 -2.34
N LEU A 75 -21.75 10.28 -1.36
CA LEU A 75 -22.40 10.25 -0.06
C LEU A 75 -23.78 10.90 -0.12
N SER A 76 -24.71 10.38 0.67
CA SER A 76 -25.99 11.05 0.93
C SER A 76 -25.77 12.41 1.59
N GLU A 77 -26.75 13.30 1.49
CA GLU A 77 -26.65 14.63 2.11
C GLU A 77 -26.48 14.53 3.63
N SER A 78 -27.19 13.59 4.28
CA SER A 78 -27.08 13.34 5.71
C SER A 78 -25.69 12.82 6.10
N ASP A 79 -25.13 11.85 5.37
CA ASP A 79 -23.81 11.29 5.68
C ASP A 79 -22.70 12.33 5.45
N ARG A 80 -22.85 13.14 4.41
CA ARG A 80 -21.92 14.23 4.10
C ARG A 80 -21.92 15.28 5.20
N MET A 81 -23.10 15.68 5.67
CA MET A 81 -23.24 16.61 6.78
C MET A 81 -22.64 16.04 8.07
N ALA A 82 -22.94 14.78 8.38
CA ALA A 82 -22.42 14.11 9.56
C ALA A 82 -20.88 14.02 9.55
N CYS A 83 -20.26 13.69 8.40
CA CYS A 83 -18.81 13.73 8.25
C CYS A 83 -18.24 15.15 8.35
N ALA A 84 -18.95 16.16 7.83
CA ALA A 84 -18.49 17.55 7.87
C ALA A 84 -18.49 18.14 9.30
N MET A 85 -19.43 17.69 10.14
CA MET A 85 -19.56 18.10 11.54
C MET A 85 -18.70 17.27 12.49
N ALA A 86 -18.09 16.18 12.02
CA ALA A 86 -17.21 15.35 12.83
C ALA A 86 -15.87 16.03 13.11
N GLU A 87 -15.29 15.74 14.28
CA GLU A 87 -13.94 16.17 14.61
C GLU A 87 -12.92 15.66 13.56
N PRO A 88 -11.84 16.41 13.26
CA PRO A 88 -10.92 16.09 12.16
C PRO A 88 -10.32 14.68 12.22
N ASP A 89 -10.04 14.18 13.41
CA ASP A 89 -9.49 12.84 13.70
C ASP A 89 -10.54 11.73 13.50
N VAL A 90 -11.81 12.02 13.74
CA VAL A 90 -12.93 11.08 13.54
C VAL A 90 -13.43 11.08 12.10
N ARG A 91 -13.41 12.24 11.44
CA ARG A 91 -13.98 12.46 10.10
C ARG A 91 -13.48 11.45 9.06
N TYR A 92 -12.18 11.16 9.06
CA TYR A 92 -11.59 10.22 8.11
C TYR A 92 -12.12 8.79 8.32
N ARG A 93 -12.09 8.30 9.58
CA ARG A 93 -12.61 6.98 9.93
C ARG A 93 -14.11 6.88 9.63
N MET A 94 -14.88 7.91 9.95
CA MET A 94 -16.30 7.97 9.66
C MET A 94 -16.56 7.84 8.16
N ALA A 95 -15.91 8.65 7.33
CA ALA A 95 -16.05 8.59 5.88
C ALA A 95 -15.58 7.24 5.29
N ALA A 96 -14.57 6.60 5.88
CA ALA A 96 -14.09 5.28 5.47
C ALA A 96 -15.10 4.17 5.74
N THR A 97 -15.81 4.23 6.87
CA THR A 97 -16.70 3.17 7.37
C THR A 97 -18.18 3.32 6.96
N LEU A 98 -18.52 4.31 6.13
CA LEU A 98 -19.90 4.55 5.73
C LEU A 98 -20.52 3.33 4.99
N PRO A 99 -21.72 2.86 5.40
CA PRO A 99 -22.37 1.68 4.83
C PRO A 99 -22.62 1.75 3.32
N ILE A 100 -22.72 2.97 2.74
CA ILE A 100 -22.92 3.16 1.29
C ILE A 100 -21.78 2.53 0.47
N LYS A 101 -20.55 2.49 1.01
CA LYS A 101 -19.41 1.86 0.36
C LYS A 101 -19.53 0.34 0.32
N ASN A 102 -20.12 -0.26 1.35
CA ASN A 102 -20.31 -1.71 1.43
C ASN A 102 -21.21 -2.23 0.31
N LYS A 103 -22.22 -1.43 -0.10
CA LYS A 103 -23.05 -1.77 -1.26
C LYS A 103 -22.21 -1.88 -2.55
N VAL A 104 -21.36 -0.89 -2.81
CA VAL A 104 -20.49 -0.87 -4.00
C VAL A 104 -19.49 -2.03 -3.98
N VAL A 105 -18.90 -2.31 -2.82
CA VAL A 105 -18.00 -3.48 -2.66
C VAL A 105 -18.73 -4.79 -2.96
N ARG A 106 -19.96 -4.97 -2.45
CA ARG A 106 -20.77 -6.17 -2.74
C ARG A 106 -21.09 -6.30 -4.23
N ASP A 107 -21.46 -5.21 -4.88
CA ASP A 107 -21.75 -5.19 -6.32
C ASP A 107 -20.50 -5.58 -7.15
N LEU A 108 -19.31 -5.12 -6.74
CA LEU A 108 -18.03 -5.50 -7.35
C LEU A 108 -17.71 -6.98 -7.12
N VAL A 109 -17.85 -7.48 -5.90
CA VAL A 109 -17.59 -8.90 -5.59
C VAL A 109 -18.51 -9.81 -6.40
N GLU A 110 -19.80 -9.48 -6.51
CA GLU A 110 -20.74 -10.28 -7.31
C GLU A 110 -20.39 -10.22 -8.82
N ARG A 111 -19.96 -9.07 -9.32
CA ARG A 111 -19.49 -8.92 -10.71
C ARG A 111 -18.29 -9.81 -11.03
N HIS A 112 -17.44 -10.09 -10.05
CA HIS A 112 -16.25 -10.93 -10.15
C HIS A 112 -16.47 -12.36 -9.61
N ARG A 113 -17.73 -12.79 -9.49
CA ARG A 113 -18.06 -14.13 -8.98
C ARG A 113 -17.38 -15.24 -9.77
N GLY A 114 -16.76 -16.16 -9.04
CA GLY A 114 -15.99 -17.28 -9.60
C GLY A 114 -14.51 -16.98 -9.83
N GLN A 115 -14.06 -15.75 -9.58
CA GLN A 115 -12.65 -15.36 -9.58
C GLN A 115 -12.13 -15.22 -8.15
N PRO A 116 -10.87 -15.59 -7.85
CA PRO A 116 -10.25 -15.28 -6.56
C PRO A 116 -10.30 -13.77 -6.31
N THR A 117 -10.96 -13.37 -5.23
CA THR A 117 -11.20 -11.96 -4.90
C THR A 117 -10.71 -11.67 -3.49
N LEU A 118 -9.88 -10.63 -3.32
CA LEU A 118 -9.39 -10.14 -2.03
C LEU A 118 -9.98 -8.75 -1.77
N VAL A 119 -10.59 -8.57 -0.60
CA VAL A 119 -11.07 -7.26 -0.13
C VAL A 119 -10.18 -6.84 1.03
N ILE A 120 -9.56 -5.66 0.91
CA ILE A 120 -8.68 -5.08 1.94
C ILE A 120 -9.40 -3.87 2.54
N GLY A 121 -9.65 -3.91 3.85
CA GLY A 121 -10.20 -2.80 4.63
C GLY A 121 -9.11 -2.15 5.48
N GLN A 122 -9.24 -0.84 5.70
CA GLN A 122 -8.37 -0.09 6.61
C GLN A 122 -8.78 -0.27 8.07
N TYR A 123 -10.07 -0.51 8.32
CA TYR A 123 -10.63 -0.78 9.65
C TYR A 123 -11.38 -2.11 9.65
N VAL A 124 -11.34 -2.82 10.77
CA VAL A 124 -12.03 -4.10 10.94
C VAL A 124 -13.54 -3.95 10.76
N ASP A 125 -14.12 -2.86 11.29
CA ASP A 125 -15.54 -2.52 11.14
C ASP A 125 -16.03 -2.41 9.68
N GLN A 126 -15.12 -2.29 8.69
CA GLN A 126 -15.48 -2.30 7.27
C GLN A 126 -15.67 -3.72 6.70
N LEU A 127 -15.13 -4.73 7.38
CA LEU A 127 -15.06 -6.12 6.94
C LEU A 127 -16.04 -7.03 7.70
N GLU A 128 -16.61 -6.55 8.80
CA GLU A 128 -17.73 -7.19 9.52
C GLU A 128 -19.08 -6.95 8.81
#